data_AF-A0A2H6N6T2-F1
#
_entry.id   AF-A0A2H6N6T2-F1
#
_cell.length_a   1.000
_cell.length_b   1.000
_cell.length_c   1.000
_cell.angle_alpha   90.00
_cell.angle_beta   90.00
_cell.angle_gamma   90.00
#
_symmetry.space_group_name_H-M   'P 1'
#
loop_
_entity.id
_entity.type
_entity.pdbx_description
1 polymer ?
#
loop_
_entity_poly.entity_id
_entity_poly.type
_entity_poly.pdbx_seq_one_letter_code
_entity_poly.pdbx_strand_id
1 'polypeptide(L)'
;GKALGALVDSCAPGLCPDWENWDPKKPVNNAREAMQQADDWLGVPQVIAPEEIIHPDVDEHSVMTYLSQFPKAKLKPGAPLKPKLNPKKARAYGRGIEPHGNMVRQPAKFTVDTISAGQG
;
A
#
# COMPACT_ATOMS: atom_id res chain seq x y z
N GLY A 1 12.43 -7.40 -5.34
CA GLY A 1 11.31 -6.49 -5.66
C GLY A 1 10.00 -6.72 -4.88
N LYS A 2 9.67 -7.91 -4.34
CA LYS A 2 8.36 -8.14 -3.69
C LYS A 2 8.05 -7.21 -2.51
N ALA A 3 9.06 -6.93 -1.68
CA ALA A 3 8.92 -6.00 -0.56
C ALA A 3 8.58 -4.57 -1.00
N LEU A 4 9.11 -4.11 -2.15
CA LEU A 4 8.74 -2.82 -2.73
C LEU A 4 7.26 -2.81 -3.15
N GLY A 5 6.79 -3.89 -3.77
CA GLY A 5 5.36 -4.05 -4.11
C GLY A 5 4.47 -4.01 -2.86
N ALA A 6 4.87 -4.68 -1.78
CA ALA A 6 4.16 -4.66 -0.50
C ALA A 6 4.11 -3.25 0.10
N LEU A 7 5.22 -2.50 0.06
CA LEU A 7 5.29 -1.13 0.56
C LEU A 7 4.36 -0.20 -0.23
N VAL A 8 4.40 -0.28 -1.57
CA VAL A 8 3.57 0.54 -2.45
C VAL A 8 2.08 0.24 -2.27
N ASP A 9 1.70 -1.05 -2.19
CA ASP A 9 0.32 -1.45 -1.92
C ASP A 9 -0.13 -1.11 -0.49
N SER A 10 0.80 -1.05 0.46
CA SER A 10 0.49 -0.59 1.83
C SER A 10 0.22 0.91 1.87
N CYS A 11 0.92 1.71 1.05
CA CYS A 11 0.69 3.14 0.95
C CYS A 11 -0.63 3.45 0.23
N ALA A 12 -0.95 2.73 -0.85
CA ALA A 12 -2.22 2.82 -1.54
C ALA A 12 -2.69 1.43 -2.01
N PRO A 13 -3.60 0.79 -1.26
CA PRO A 13 -4.16 -0.50 -1.62
C PRO A 13 -4.74 -0.52 -3.03
N GLY A 14 -4.22 -1.40 -3.87
CA GLY A 14 -4.64 -1.56 -5.26
C GLY A 14 -3.66 -1.05 -6.31
N LEU A 15 -2.53 -0.42 -5.92
CA LEU A 15 -1.44 -0.12 -6.86
C LEU A 15 -0.62 -1.35 -7.23
N CYS A 16 -0.36 -2.24 -6.27
CA CYS A 16 0.36 -3.49 -6.50
C CYS A 16 -0.38 -4.68 -5.84
N PRO A 17 -1.65 -4.95 -6.16
CA PRO A 17 -2.49 -5.91 -5.42
C PRO A 17 -1.94 -7.34 -5.38
N ASP A 18 -1.13 -7.70 -6.37
CA ASP A 18 -0.68 -9.07 -6.61
C ASP A 18 0.77 -9.31 -6.16
N TRP A 19 1.35 -8.36 -5.39
CA TRP A 19 2.75 -8.38 -4.97
C TRP A 19 3.18 -9.68 -4.28
N GLU A 20 2.24 -10.33 -3.56
CA GLU A 20 2.44 -11.62 -2.90
C GLU A 20 2.70 -12.77 -3.88
N ASN A 21 2.11 -12.70 -5.07
CA ASN A 21 2.17 -13.75 -6.09
C ASN A 21 3.30 -13.51 -7.11
N TRP A 22 4.02 -12.39 -7.02
CA TRP A 22 5.12 -12.08 -7.92
C TRP A 22 6.26 -13.11 -7.82
N ASP A 23 6.85 -13.42 -8.98
CA ASP A 23 7.94 -14.38 -9.13
C ASP A 23 9.23 -13.82 -8.50
N PRO A 24 9.80 -14.46 -7.44
CA PRO A 24 11.02 -14.00 -6.81
C PRO A 24 12.24 -14.05 -7.75
N LYS A 25 12.21 -14.85 -8.81
CA LYS A 25 13.29 -14.96 -9.81
C LYS A 25 13.33 -13.77 -10.78
N LYS A 26 12.34 -12.87 -10.75
CA LYS A 26 12.29 -11.65 -11.58
C LYS A 26 12.39 -10.38 -10.72
N PRO A 27 13.45 -10.20 -9.92
CA PRO A 27 13.53 -9.13 -8.93
C PRO A 27 13.48 -7.73 -9.56
N VAL A 28 14.12 -7.54 -10.72
CA VAL A 28 14.16 -6.28 -11.48
C VAL A 28 12.76 -5.89 -11.95
N ASN A 29 12.01 -6.82 -12.57
CA ASN A 29 10.65 -6.53 -13.05
C ASN A 29 9.73 -6.15 -11.88
N ASN A 30 9.81 -6.90 -10.78
CA ASN A 30 9.03 -6.62 -9.58
C ASN A 30 9.38 -5.24 -8.97
N ALA A 31 10.66 -4.88 -8.94
CA ALA A 31 11.11 -3.58 -8.46
C ALA A 31 10.63 -2.46 -9.39
N ARG A 32 10.82 -2.62 -10.71
CA ARG A 32 10.41 -1.64 -11.71
C ARG A 32 8.91 -1.37 -11.63
N GLU A 33 8.09 -2.41 -11.55
CA GLU A 33 6.63 -2.26 -11.46
C GLU A 33 6.22 -1.50 -10.19
N ALA A 34 6.77 -1.87 -9.03
CA ALA A 34 6.47 -1.18 -7.77
C ALA A 34 6.94 0.29 -7.78
N MET A 35 8.18 0.53 -8.20
CA MET A 35 8.79 1.86 -8.19
C MET A 35 8.12 2.80 -9.19
N GLN A 36 7.71 2.29 -10.36
CA GLN A 36 6.96 3.07 -11.34
C GLN A 36 5.59 3.49 -10.80
N GLN A 37 4.86 2.56 -10.16
CA GLN A 37 3.58 2.87 -9.52
C GLN A 37 3.74 3.89 -8.38
N ALA A 38 4.85 3.82 -7.63
CA ALA A 38 5.17 4.80 -6.60
C ALA A 38 5.45 6.20 -7.19
N ASP A 39 6.14 6.28 -8.32
CA ASP A 39 6.41 7.54 -9.01
C ASP A 39 5.11 8.16 -9.57
N ASP A 40 4.39 7.36 -10.36
CA ASP A 40 3.20 7.78 -11.07
C ASP A 40 2.08 8.18 -10.12
N TRP A 41 1.84 7.41 -9.05
CA TRP A 41 0.65 7.57 -8.21
C TRP A 41 0.92 8.01 -6.78
N LEU A 42 2.12 7.80 -6.24
CA LEU A 42 2.48 8.22 -4.88
C LEU A 42 3.40 9.46 -4.87
N GLY A 43 3.89 9.89 -6.05
CA GLY A 43 4.80 11.01 -6.18
C GLY A 43 6.18 10.74 -5.59
N VAL A 44 6.62 9.47 -5.61
CA VAL A 44 7.93 9.04 -5.09
C VAL A 44 8.91 8.90 -6.26
N PRO A 45 9.79 9.90 -6.50
CA PRO A 45 10.71 9.84 -7.63
C PRO A 45 11.77 8.75 -7.46
N GLN A 46 12.11 8.11 -8.57
CA GLN A 46 13.10 7.05 -8.66
C GLN A 46 14.53 7.61 -8.64
N VAL A 47 15.01 7.98 -7.45
CA VAL A 47 16.39 8.45 -7.23
C VAL A 47 17.44 7.33 -7.29
N ILE A 48 16.99 6.08 -7.34
CA ILE A 48 17.78 4.86 -7.52
C ILE A 48 17.08 4.02 -8.59
N ALA A 49 17.83 3.33 -9.45
CA ALA A 49 17.24 2.50 -10.49
C ALA A 49 16.70 1.17 -9.93
N PRO A 50 15.66 0.56 -10.56
CA PRO A 50 15.16 -0.75 -10.19
C PRO A 50 16.20 -1.88 -10.21
N GLU A 51 17.19 -1.78 -11.10
CA GLU A 51 18.32 -2.72 -11.22
C GLU A 51 19.32 -2.54 -10.08
N GLU A 52 19.51 -1.30 -9.63
CA GLU A 52 20.44 -0.96 -8.55
C GLU A 52 19.87 -1.35 -7.19
N ILE A 53 18.59 -1.04 -6.91
CA ILE A 53 17.97 -1.32 -5.61
C ILE A 53 17.85 -2.82 -5.28
N ILE A 54 17.86 -3.68 -6.30
CA ILE A 54 17.82 -5.14 -6.14
C ILE A 54 19.20 -5.79 -6.22
N HIS A 55 20.24 -5.01 -6.51
CA HIS A 55 21.59 -5.54 -6.66
C HIS A 55 22.09 -6.06 -5.32
N PRO A 56 22.78 -7.21 -5.26
CA PRO A 56 23.31 -7.76 -4.01
C PRO A 56 24.29 -6.82 -3.31
N ASP A 57 25.06 -6.05 -4.10
CA ASP A 57 26.04 -5.08 -3.59
C ASP A 57 25.48 -3.64 -3.51
N VAL A 58 24.16 -3.49 -3.36
CA VAL A 58 23.53 -2.17 -3.25
C VAL A 58 23.97 -1.46 -1.97
N ASP A 59 24.24 -0.16 -2.08
CA ASP A 59 24.54 0.69 -0.93
C ASP A 59 23.28 0.97 -0.09
N GLU A 60 23.36 0.69 1.22
CA GLU A 60 22.24 0.89 2.14
C GLU A 60 21.81 2.35 2.23
N HIS A 61 22.73 3.31 2.09
CA HIS A 61 22.37 4.73 2.12
C HIS A 61 21.57 5.13 0.87
N SER A 62 21.90 4.58 -0.30
CA SER A 62 21.09 4.75 -1.51
C SER A 62 19.67 4.19 -1.35
N VAL A 63 19.53 3.00 -0.76
CA VAL A 63 18.22 2.39 -0.48
C VAL A 63 17.42 3.23 0.53
N MET A 64 18.05 3.65 1.63
CA MET A 64 17.42 4.51 2.64
C MET A 64 16.96 5.84 2.06
N THR A 65 17.76 6.46 1.19
CA THR A 65 17.41 7.72 0.53
C THR A 65 16.10 7.55 -0.24
N TYR A 66 15.97 6.47 -1.02
CA TYR A 66 14.74 6.17 -1.74
C TYR A 66 13.55 5.89 -0.81
N LEU A 67 13.72 4.99 0.17
CA LEU A 67 12.65 4.57 1.08
C LEU A 67 12.16 5.69 2.02
N SER A 68 13.03 6.64 2.38
CA SER A 68 12.70 7.79 3.23
C SER A 68 11.64 8.73 2.65
N GLN A 69 11.32 8.58 1.36
CA GLN A 69 10.32 9.38 0.66
C GLN A 69 8.89 8.87 0.90
N PHE A 70 8.71 7.57 1.19
CA PHE A 70 7.38 6.95 1.39
C PHE A 70 6.56 7.53 2.55
N PRO A 71 7.14 7.92 3.71
CA PRO A 71 6.40 8.59 4.77
C PRO A 71 5.71 9.90 4.36
N LYS A 72 6.24 10.58 3.32
CA LYS A 72 5.67 11.82 2.76
C LYS A 72 4.84 11.59 1.50
N ALA A 73 4.78 10.36 1.02
CA ALA A 73 4.12 10.02 -0.22
C ALA A 73 2.60 10.24 -0.11
N LYS A 74 2.01 10.78 -1.17
CA LYS A 74 0.58 11.11 -1.23
C LYS A 74 -0.01 10.52 -2.49
N LEU A 75 -1.13 9.84 -2.33
CA LEU A 75 -1.88 9.30 -3.46
C LEU A 75 -2.39 10.45 -4.34
N LYS A 76 -2.01 10.42 -5.62
CA LYS A 76 -2.52 11.36 -6.63
C LYS A 76 -3.97 10.99 -6.98
N PRO A 77 -4.86 11.99 -7.19
CA PRO A 77 -6.23 11.75 -7.60
C PRO A 77 -6.28 11.05 -8.97
N GLY A 78 -7.20 10.10 -9.14
CA GLY A 78 -7.37 9.36 -10.40
C GLY A 78 -6.50 8.11 -10.54
N ALA A 79 -5.80 7.70 -9.47
CA ALA A 79 -5.02 6.46 -9.48
C ALA A 79 -5.91 5.23 -9.79
N PRO A 80 -5.49 4.33 -10.70
CA PRO A 80 -6.22 3.12 -11.05
C PRO A 80 -6.04 2.07 -9.96
N LEU A 81 -6.66 2.31 -8.79
CA LEU A 81 -6.62 1.37 -7.68
C LEU A 81 -7.53 0.18 -7.99
N LYS A 82 -6.95 -1.01 -8.05
CA LYS A 82 -7.69 -2.28 -8.06
C LYS A 82 -7.41 -3.02 -6.75
N PRO A 83 -8.02 -2.59 -5.62
CA PRO A 83 -7.76 -3.22 -4.33
C PRO A 83 -8.20 -4.70 -4.39
N LYS A 84 -7.26 -5.60 -4.08
CA LYS A 84 -7.53 -7.03 -3.90
C LYS A 84 -8.53 -7.21 -2.76
N LEU A 85 -9.47 -8.15 -2.90
CA LEU A 85 -10.40 -8.51 -1.84
C LEU A 85 -9.62 -8.90 -0.58
N ASN A 86 -9.69 -8.04 0.44
CA ASN A 86 -9.05 -8.26 1.72
C ASN A 86 -9.95 -7.75 2.86
N PRO A 87 -10.73 -8.65 3.49
CA PRO A 87 -11.60 -8.31 4.61
C PRO A 87 -10.86 -7.66 5.79
N LYS A 88 -9.56 -7.93 5.98
CA LYS A 88 -8.76 -7.32 7.05
C LYS A 88 -8.50 -5.83 6.83
N LYS A 89 -8.64 -5.33 5.59
CA LYS A 89 -8.54 -3.90 5.26
C LYS A 89 -9.87 -3.15 5.46
N ALA A 90 -10.98 -3.85 5.74
CA ALA A 90 -12.24 -3.22 6.12
C ALA A 90 -12.13 -2.69 7.55
N ARG A 91 -12.55 -1.45 7.77
CA ARG A 91 -12.52 -0.79 9.08
C ARG A 91 -13.93 -0.41 9.48
N ALA A 92 -14.31 -0.72 10.71
CA ALA A 92 -15.56 -0.23 11.28
C ALA A 92 -15.24 0.77 12.39
N TYR A 93 -16.03 1.83 12.53
CA TYR A 93 -15.91 2.81 13.60
C TYR A 93 -17.27 3.42 13.95
N GLY A 94 -17.41 3.88 15.20
CA GLY A 94 -18.59 4.55 15.71
C GLY A 94 -19.09 3.97 17.03
N ARG A 95 -19.93 4.74 17.74
CA ARG A 95 -20.43 4.43 19.08
C ARG A 95 -21.02 3.01 19.20
N GLY A 96 -21.64 2.52 18.14
CA GLY A 96 -22.26 1.19 18.13
C GLY A 96 -21.30 0.00 18.23
N ILE A 97 -20.01 0.19 17.99
CA ILE A 97 -18.98 -0.86 18.13
C ILE A 97 -17.95 -0.53 19.22
N GLU A 98 -18.15 0.56 19.96
CA GLU A 98 -17.31 0.91 21.10
C GLU A 98 -17.61 -0.02 22.29
N PRO A 99 -16.58 -0.42 23.06
CA PRO A 99 -16.74 -1.36 24.18
C PRO A 99 -17.60 -0.78 25.32
N HIS A 100 -17.72 0.55 25.39
CA HIS A 100 -18.49 1.26 26.41
C HIS A 100 -19.30 2.39 25.76
N GLY A 101 -20.35 2.84 26.43
CA GLY A 101 -21.13 4.01 25.99
C GLY A 101 -22.39 3.69 25.18
N ASN A 102 -22.63 2.43 24.80
CA ASN A 102 -23.94 1.99 24.31
C ASN A 102 -24.95 1.92 25.45
N MET A 103 -26.18 2.37 25.18
CA MET A 103 -27.25 2.45 26.17
C MET A 103 -28.47 1.67 25.69
N VAL A 104 -29.15 1.01 26.61
CA VAL A 104 -30.42 0.31 26.35
C VAL A 104 -31.43 1.30 25.77
N ARG A 105 -32.11 0.92 24.68
CA ARG A 105 -33.07 1.74 23.92
C ARG A 105 -32.48 2.97 23.21
N GLN A 106 -31.15 3.13 23.12
CA GLN A 106 -30.53 4.08 22.21
C GLN A 106 -30.00 3.37 20.94
N PRO A 107 -30.21 3.94 19.73
CA PRO A 107 -29.64 3.39 18.50
C PRO A 107 -28.10 3.40 18.52
N ALA A 108 -27.51 2.21 18.37
CA ALA A 108 -26.06 1.98 18.33
C ALA A 108 -25.54 2.12 16.88
N LYS A 109 -25.35 3.36 16.40
CA LYS A 109 -24.86 3.62 15.04
C LYS A 109 -23.36 3.34 14.89
N PHE A 110 -22.97 2.72 13.79
CA PHE A 110 -21.58 2.56 13.36
C PHE A 110 -21.46 2.64 11.84
N THR A 111 -20.26 2.92 11.35
CA THR A 111 -19.92 3.00 9.93
C THR A 111 -18.90 1.93 9.59
N VAL A 112 -19.04 1.32 8.41
CA VAL A 112 -18.05 0.38 7.86
C VAL A 112 -17.43 1.03 6.61
N ASP A 113 -16.13 1.27 6.66
CA ASP A 113 -15.30 1.72 5.55
C ASP A 113 -14.66 0.51 4.85
N THR A 114 -15.00 0.34 3.58
CA THR A 114 -14.52 -0.74 2.72
C THR A 114 -13.67 -0.23 1.55
N ILE A 115 -13.27 1.05 1.53
CA ILE A 115 -12.54 1.65 0.39
C ILE A 115 -11.28 0.85 0.03
N SER A 116 -10.58 0.31 1.04
CA SER A 116 -9.36 -0.48 0.85
C SER A 116 -9.57 -2.00 0.87
N ALA A 117 -10.80 -2.47 1.05
CA ALA A 117 -11.10 -3.89 1.25
C ALA A 117 -11.35 -4.67 -0.06
N GLY A 118 -11.44 -3.99 -1.20
CA GLY A 118 -11.75 -4.60 -2.49
C GLY A 118 -13.22 -4.99 -2.63
N GLN A 119 -13.61 -5.34 -3.86
CA GLN A 119 -14.96 -5.81 -4.19
C GLN A 119 -14.92 -7.33 -4.34
N GLY A 120 -15.85 -8.04 -3.69
CA GLY A 120 -15.95 -9.50 -3.68
C GLY A 120 -17.07 -10.01 -4.56
#